data_AF-A0A9D8FZ46-F1
#
_entry.id   AF-A0A9D8FZ46-F1
#
_cell.length_a   1.000
_cell.length_b   1.000
_cell.length_c   1.000
_cell.angle_alpha   90.00
_cell.angle_beta   90.00
_cell.angle_gamma   90.00
#
_symmetry.space_group_name_H-M   'P 1'
#
loop_
_entity.id
_entity.type
_entity.pdbx_description
1 polymer ?
#
loop_
_entity_poly.entity_id
_entity_poly.type
_entity_poly.pdbx_seq_one_letter_code
_entity_poly.pdbx_strand_id
1 'polypeptide(L)'
;MDQVIQSTLPAGISQATLTRWLSDAQNREALLQSVVQRFEQRHKQSLETFEARLNRGEGAEHPDWEDSIEWRNAFETLQQTRLMRRLWEWVLHSITPSRA
;
A
#
# COMPACT_ATOMS: atom_id res chain seq x y z
N MET A 1 -27.55 6.56 12.46
CA MET A 1 -27.44 5.41 11.52
C MET A 1 -26.42 4.47 12.15
N ASP A 2 -26.81 3.83 13.26
CA ASP A 2 -25.93 3.04 14.11
C ASP A 2 -26.43 1.59 14.14
N GLN A 3 -26.41 0.95 12.97
CA GLN A 3 -26.57 -0.51 12.88
C GLN A 3 -25.19 -1.08 12.49
N VAL A 4 -24.39 -1.40 13.50
CA VAL A 4 -24.34 -2.74 14.09
C VAL A 4 -23.67 -3.71 13.11
N ILE A 5 -22.34 -3.71 13.12
CA ILE A 5 -21.60 -4.96 12.90
C ILE A 5 -21.71 -5.75 14.22
N GLN A 6 -22.89 -6.32 14.49
CA GLN A 6 -23.03 -7.45 15.44
C GLN A 6 -22.66 -8.77 14.76
N SER A 7 -21.87 -8.74 13.68
CA SER A 7 -21.41 -9.96 13.04
C SER A 7 -20.14 -10.45 13.72
N THR A 8 -20.23 -11.61 14.34
CA THR A 8 -19.10 -12.50 14.60
C THR A 8 -18.13 -12.44 13.41
N LEU A 9 -16.86 -12.15 13.68
CA LEU A 9 -15.82 -12.22 12.66
C LEU A 9 -15.88 -13.59 11.96
N PRO A 10 -15.55 -13.68 10.65
CA PRO A 10 -15.45 -14.96 9.98
C PRO A 10 -14.57 -15.94 10.76
N ALA A 11 -14.90 -17.23 10.69
CA ALA A 11 -14.13 -18.26 11.38
C ALA A 11 -12.63 -18.15 11.04
N GLY A 12 -11.77 -18.15 12.06
CA GLY A 12 -10.32 -17.97 11.92
C GLY A 12 -9.83 -16.51 11.93
N ILE A 13 -10.74 -15.53 11.92
CA ILE A 13 -10.39 -14.11 12.06
C ILE A 13 -10.69 -13.69 13.50
N SER A 14 -9.64 -13.36 14.24
CA SER A 14 -9.73 -12.80 15.59
C SER A 14 -9.27 -11.34 15.59
N GLN A 15 -9.56 -10.60 16.67
CA GLN A 15 -8.98 -9.27 16.87
C GLN A 15 -7.44 -9.32 16.83
N ALA A 16 -6.82 -10.33 17.43
CA ALA A 16 -5.37 -10.51 17.37
C ALA A 16 -4.87 -10.74 15.93
N THR A 17 -5.62 -11.49 15.12
CA THR A 17 -5.33 -11.70 13.69
C THR A 17 -5.35 -10.36 12.94
N LEU A 18 -6.39 -9.55 13.16
CA LEU A 18 -6.53 -8.23 12.54
C LEU A 18 -5.43 -7.26 12.97
N THR A 19 -5.10 -7.21 14.27
CA THR A 19 -4.00 -6.38 14.78
C THR A 19 -2.66 -6.79 14.17
N ARG A 20 -2.41 -8.09 14.00
CA ARG A 20 -1.20 -8.57 13.32
C ARG A 20 -1.18 -8.13 11.86
N TRP A 21 -2.26 -8.35 11.11
CA TRP A 21 -2.33 -7.92 9.71
C TRP A 21 -2.20 -6.40 9.54
N LEU A 22 -2.72 -5.63 10.49
CA LEU A 22 -2.54 -4.19 10.51
C LEU A 22 -1.06 -3.82 10.66
N SER A 23 -0.35 -4.44 11.61
CA SER A 23 1.09 -4.24 11.80
C SER A 23 1.90 -4.67 10.57
N ASP A 24 1.58 -5.82 9.98
CA ASP A 24 2.23 -6.31 8.75
C ASP A 24 2.01 -5.34 7.58
N ALA A 25 0.80 -4.81 7.43
CA ALA A 25 0.48 -3.82 6.41
C ALA A 25 1.23 -2.50 6.61
N GLN A 26 1.38 -2.03 7.86
CA GLN A 26 2.17 -0.83 8.18
C GLN A 26 3.66 -1.02 7.84
N ASN A 27 4.23 -2.18 8.20
CA ASN A 27 5.63 -2.50 7.88
C ASN A 27 5.85 -2.58 6.36
N ARG A 28 4.93 -3.23 5.65
CA ARG A 28 4.96 -3.34 4.19
C ARG A 28 4.79 -1.98 3.50
N GLU A 29 3.90 -1.13 4.01
CA GLU A 29 3.72 0.25 3.54
C GLU A 29 5.03 1.03 3.68
N ALA A 30 5.68 0.98 4.84
CA ALA A 30 6.94 1.69 5.08
C ALA A 30 8.06 1.21 4.13
N LEU A 31 8.17 -0.09 3.90
CA LEU A 31 9.12 -0.66 2.94
C LEU A 31 8.84 -0.16 1.51
N LEU A 32 7.62 -0.31 1.02
CA LEU A 32 7.25 0.11 -0.34
C LEU A 32 7.39 1.62 -0.53
N GLN A 33 7.04 2.41 0.48
CA GLN A 33 7.27 3.86 0.51
C GLN A 33 8.75 4.19 0.29
N SER A 34 9.66 3.50 0.98
CA SER A 34 11.10 3.73 0.83
C SER A 34 11.61 3.36 -0.57
N VAL A 35 11.07 2.30 -1.18
CA VAL A 35 11.39 1.91 -2.55
C VAL A 35 10.93 2.99 -3.54
N VAL A 36 9.69 3.47 -3.42
CA VAL A 36 9.14 4.55 -4.25
C VAL A 36 9.99 5.82 -4.11
N GLN A 37 10.30 6.22 -2.87
CA GLN A 37 11.13 7.41 -2.60
C GLN A 37 12.53 7.30 -3.19
N ARG A 38 13.13 6.11 -3.17
CA ARG A 38 14.45 5.87 -3.79
C ARG A 38 14.40 6.13 -5.29
N PHE A 39 13.36 5.70 -5.99
CA PHE A 39 13.20 5.97 -7.43
C PHE A 39 12.91 7.45 -7.70
N GLU A 40 12.05 8.09 -6.90
CA GLU A 40 11.79 9.53 -6.99
C GLU A 40 13.08 10.35 -6.82
N GLN A 41 13.93 9.99 -5.86
CA GLN A 41 15.22 10.64 -5.63
C GLN A 41 16.22 10.39 -6.75
N ARG A 42 16.27 9.16 -7.28
CA ARG A 42 17.17 8.78 -8.38
C ARG A 42 16.83 9.51 -9.66
N HIS A 43 15.55 9.53 -10.03
CA HIS A 43 15.08 10.07 -11.31
C HIS A 43 14.67 11.55 -11.25
N LYS A 44 14.49 12.11 -10.04
CA LYS A 44 14.13 13.52 -9.78
C LYS A 44 12.86 13.99 -10.52
N GLN A 45 11.94 13.07 -10.74
CA GLN A 45 10.68 13.30 -11.43
C GLN A 45 9.62 12.34 -10.88
N SER A 46 8.37 12.45 -11.33
CA SER A 46 7.33 11.47 -11.01
C SER A 46 7.46 10.22 -11.89
N LEU A 47 6.88 9.10 -11.43
CA LEU A 47 6.78 7.88 -12.23
C LEU A 47 6.09 8.15 -13.58
N GLU A 48 4.98 8.89 -13.56
CA GLU A 48 4.24 9.24 -14.78
C GLU A 48 5.12 9.98 -15.82
N THR A 49 5.89 10.97 -15.38
CA THR A 49 6.80 11.72 -16.27
C THR A 49 7.92 10.82 -16.78
N PHE A 50 8.49 9.97 -15.90
CA PHE A 50 9.53 9.02 -16.26
C PHE A 50 9.05 8.02 -17.33
N GLU A 51 7.85 7.46 -17.15
CA GLU A 51 7.26 6.49 -18.07
C GLU A 51 6.83 7.14 -19.39
N ALA A 52 6.27 8.35 -19.34
CA ALA A 52 5.95 9.11 -20.55
C ALA A 52 7.20 9.39 -21.39
N ARG A 53 8.34 9.66 -20.74
CA ARG A 53 9.65 9.82 -21.38
C ARG A 53 10.08 8.52 -22.08
N LEU A 54 10.03 7.39 -21.38
CA LEU A 54 10.36 6.08 -21.96
C LEU A 54 9.46 5.69 -23.14
N ASN A 55 8.16 5.99 -23.06
CA ASN A 55 7.21 5.75 -24.14
C ASN A 55 7.51 6.56 -25.42
N ARG A 56 8.24 7.67 -25.31
CA ARG A 56 8.75 8.43 -26.47
C ARG A 56 10.07 7.89 -27.03
N GLY A 57 10.58 6.80 -26.47
CA GLY A 57 11.92 6.27 -26.79
C GLY A 57 13.05 7.08 -26.15
N GLU A 58 12.75 7.96 -25.19
CA GLU A 58 13.75 8.76 -24.50
C GLU A 58 14.22 8.01 -23.24
N GLY A 59 15.27 7.21 -23.35
CA GLY A 59 15.87 6.48 -22.24
C GLY A 59 16.60 5.23 -22.72
N ALA A 60 17.43 4.67 -21.85
CA ALA A 60 18.10 3.41 -22.15
C ALA A 60 17.17 2.23 -21.82
N GLU A 61 17.27 1.12 -22.58
CA GLU A 61 16.58 -0.12 -22.18
C GLU A 61 17.00 -0.55 -20.76
N HIS A 62 18.30 -0.48 -20.44
CA HIS A 62 18.78 -0.59 -19.07
C HIS A 62 19.58 0.65 -18.64
N PRO A 63 19.42 1.12 -17.39
CA PRO A 63 18.54 0.58 -16.35
C PRO A 63 17.10 1.12 -16.41
N ASP A 64 16.77 2.05 -17.32
CA ASP A 64 15.56 2.86 -17.16
C ASP A 64 14.25 2.05 -17.31
N TRP A 65 14.18 1.08 -18.23
CA TRP A 65 12.97 0.26 -18.39
C TRP A 65 12.73 -0.66 -17.19
N GLU A 66 13.80 -1.25 -16.65
CA GLU A 66 13.73 -2.08 -15.44
C GLU A 66 13.31 -1.25 -14.22
N ASP A 67 13.95 -0.08 -14.03
CA ASP A 67 13.58 0.88 -12.98
C ASP A 67 12.09 1.28 -13.11
N SER A 68 11.57 1.45 -14.33
CA SER A 68 10.16 1.78 -14.58
C SER A 68 9.21 0.71 -14.04
N ILE A 69 9.51 -0.55 -14.33
CA ILE A 69 8.69 -1.69 -13.94
C ILE A 69 8.73 -1.87 -12.41
N GLU A 70 9.93 -1.85 -11.83
CA GLU A 70 10.08 -1.98 -10.39
C GLU A 70 9.37 -0.85 -9.65
N TRP A 71 9.51 0.39 -10.13
CA TRP A 71 8.88 1.54 -9.52
C TRP A 71 7.36 1.49 -9.63
N ARG A 72 6.80 1.16 -10.81
CA ARG A 72 5.35 0.99 -10.99
C ARG A 72 4.80 -0.08 -10.07
N ASN A 73 5.43 -1.25 -10.03
CA ASN A 73 5.02 -2.35 -9.16
C ASN A 73 5.03 -1.94 -7.69
N ALA A 74 6.08 -1.24 -7.25
CA ALA A 74 6.16 -0.74 -5.87
C ALA A 74 5.07 0.29 -5.56
N PHE A 75 4.81 1.22 -6.49
CA PHE A 75 3.79 2.25 -6.34
C PHE A 75 2.38 1.65 -6.28
N GLU A 76 2.03 0.75 -7.20
CA GLU A 76 0.72 0.10 -7.23
C GLU A 76 0.49 -0.76 -5.98
N THR A 77 1.50 -1.55 -5.59
CA THR A 77 1.45 -2.36 -4.36
C THR A 77 1.32 -1.48 -3.12
N LEU A 78 1.95 -0.31 -3.09
CA LEU A 78 1.84 0.66 -1.99
C LEU A 78 0.40 1.16 -1.85
N GLN A 79 -0.26 1.50 -2.96
CA GLN A 79 -1.66 1.94 -2.93
C GLN A 79 -2.59 0.83 -2.43
N GLN A 80 -2.39 -0.41 -2.90
CA GLN A 80 -3.16 -1.56 -2.43
C GLN A 80 -2.93 -1.81 -0.94
N THR A 81 -1.67 -1.73 -0.47
CA THR A 81 -1.32 -1.93 0.95
C THR A 81 -1.99 -0.89 1.83
N ARG A 82 -2.00 0.39 1.42
CA ARG A 82 -2.71 1.47 2.11
C ARG A 82 -4.20 1.25 2.20
N LEU A 83 -4.81 0.77 1.12
CA LEU A 83 -6.24 0.45 1.10
C LEU A 83 -6.55 -0.67 2.10
N MET A 84 -5.77 -1.75 2.08
CA MET A 84 -5.93 -2.87 3.01
C MET A 84 -5.72 -2.44 4.46
N ARG A 85 -4.72 -1.59 4.73
CA ARG A 85 -4.49 -1.03 6.06
C ARG A 85 -5.72 -0.28 6.58
N ARG A 86 -6.28 0.63 5.77
CA ARG A 86 -7.48 1.40 6.13
C ARG A 86 -8.69 0.50 6.36
N LEU A 87 -8.83 -0.57 5.56
CA LEU A 87 -9.89 -1.56 5.76
C LEU A 87 -9.74 -2.27 7.11
N TRP A 88 -8.54 -2.72 7.46
CA TRP A 88 -8.28 -3.37 8.75
C TRP A 88 -8.47 -2.44 9.93
N GLU A 89 -8.04 -1.18 9.81
CA GLU A 89 -8.33 -0.14 10.80
C GLU A 89 -9.84 0.00 10.98
N TRP A 90 -10.60 0.17 9.90
CA TRP A 90 -12.05 0.31 9.97
C TRP A 90 -12.73 -0.89 10.63
N VAL A 91 -12.33 -2.13 10.27
CA VAL A 91 -12.86 -3.35 10.90
C VAL A 91 -12.55 -3.37 12.40
N LEU A 92 -11.30 -3.09 12.80
CA LEU A 92 -10.88 -3.09 14.20
C LEU A 92 -11.65 -2.06 15.04
N HIS A 93 -11.86 -0.84 14.51
CA HIS A 93 -12.66 0.19 15.18
C HIS A 93 -14.13 -0.20 15.30
N SER A 94 -14.65 -0.93 14.30
CA SER A 94 -16.06 -1.35 14.28
C SER A 94 -16.38 -2.47 15.27
N ILE A 95 -15.39 -3.28 15.66
CA ILE A 95 -15.56 -4.41 16.59
C ILE A 95 -15.07 -4.14 18.01
N THR A 96 -14.30 -3.07 18.22
CA THR A 96 -13.81 -2.69 19.55
C THR A 96 -14.86 -1.80 20.21
N PRO A 97 -15.46 -2.17 21.35
CA PRO A 97 -16.44 -1.33 22.02
C PRO A 97 -15.79 0.02 22.39
N SER A 98 -16.40 1.13 21.98
CA SER A 98 -16.06 2.44 22.52
C SER A 98 -16.26 2.38 24.02
N ARG A 99 -15.18 2.49 24.81
CA ARG A 99 -15.30 2.67 26.27
C ARG A 99 -15.95 4.04 26.48
N ALA A 100 -17.24 4.04 26.77
CA ALA A 100 -17.96 5.17 27.38
C ALA A 100 -17.81 5.09 28.91
#